data_AF-A0A431VVH0-F1
#
_entry.id   AF-A0A431VVH0-F1
#
_cell.length_a   1.000
_cell.length_b   1.000
_cell.length_c   1.000
_cell.angle_alpha   90.00
_cell.angle_beta   90.00
_cell.angle_gamma   90.00
#
_symmetry.space_group_name_H-M   'P 1'
#
loop_
_entity.id
_entity.type
_entity.pdbx_description
1 polymer ?
#
loop_
_entity_poly.entity_id
_entity_poly.type
_entity_poly.pdbx_seq_one_letter_code
_entity_poly.pdbx_strand_id
1 'polypeptide(L)'
;MDNDEKQELSGALLAEFYVVTRRDRNLIRHMVGQRIGRYPEAADLDYMTYGCIADIERILTGQLNAQSNEVSKVKERQRKLFEFKKDKNYVKKYVLEATKSFCRKKRYYWGHGKNKPKLEKGEKHKERKAGRAARTHYSGDANQVDAWLSSIAASGLNMQSFHHDTIQELDDFLKESGLNDKKIRCFWDKLEGMTFVEMSEQDSLSSSPDKYRKRYKRLITQLESQSGKLKDILMRDYG
;
A
#
# COMPACT_ATOMS: atom_id res chain seq x y z
N MET A 1 -19.91 -22.12 -1.44
CA MET A 1 -19.71 -22.14 0.01
C MET A 1 -20.83 -21.32 0.61
N ASP A 2 -21.83 -22.01 1.15
CA ASP A 2 -22.97 -21.38 1.81
C ASP A 2 -22.52 -20.65 3.09
N ASN A 3 -23.30 -19.70 3.61
CA ASN A 3 -22.94 -18.89 4.78
C ASN A 3 -22.69 -19.73 6.03
N ASP A 4 -23.49 -20.76 6.27
CA ASP A 4 -23.33 -21.65 7.42
C ASP A 4 -22.00 -22.42 7.33
N GLU A 5 -21.67 -22.95 6.15
CA GLU A 5 -20.38 -23.61 5.88
C GLU A 5 -19.20 -22.64 6.09
N LYS A 6 -19.34 -21.35 5.72
CA LYS A 6 -18.28 -20.36 5.97
C LYS A 6 -18.07 -20.12 7.45
N GLN A 7 -19.14 -20.06 8.23
CA GLN A 7 -19.11 -19.75 9.65
C GLN A 7 -18.52 -20.92 10.44
N GLU A 8 -18.90 -22.16 10.11
CA GLU A 8 -18.32 -23.38 10.68
C GLU A 8 -16.82 -23.48 10.37
N LEU A 9 -16.42 -23.30 9.10
CA LEU A 9 -15.00 -23.33 8.70
C LEU A 9 -14.19 -22.22 9.37
N SER A 10 -14.77 -21.03 9.58
CA SER A 10 -14.11 -19.93 10.29
C SER A 10 -13.87 -20.29 11.76
N GLY A 11 -14.85 -20.91 12.41
CA GLY A 11 -14.73 -21.43 13.77
C GLY A 11 -13.66 -22.52 13.88
N ALA A 12 -13.66 -23.49 12.96
CA ALA A 12 -12.69 -24.57 12.91
C ALA A 12 -11.25 -24.07 12.68
N LEU A 13 -11.06 -23.09 11.79
CA LEU A 13 -9.76 -22.48 11.53
C LEU A 13 -9.22 -21.78 12.78
N LEU A 14 -10.08 -21.04 13.48
CA LEU A 14 -9.68 -20.33 14.70
C LEU A 14 -9.37 -21.30 15.85
N ALA A 15 -10.14 -22.38 15.99
CA ALA A 15 -9.86 -23.43 16.97
C ALA A 15 -8.49 -24.09 16.71
N GLU A 16 -8.21 -24.46 15.45
CA GLU A 16 -6.91 -25.03 15.07
C GLU A 16 -5.76 -24.02 15.29
N PHE A 17 -6.00 -22.71 15.10
CA PHE A 17 -5.01 -21.68 15.43
C PHE A 17 -4.60 -21.72 16.89
N TYR A 18 -5.54 -21.86 17.84
CA TYR A 18 -5.22 -21.98 19.25
C TYR A 18 -4.48 -23.28 19.59
N VAL A 19 -4.84 -24.40 18.95
CA VAL A 19 -4.13 -25.68 19.11
C VAL A 19 -2.69 -25.55 18.63
N VAL A 20 -2.48 -25.03 17.42
CA VAL A 20 -1.16 -24.85 16.82
C VAL A 20 -0.29 -23.91 17.64
N THR A 21 -0.83 -22.75 18.05
CA THR A 21 -0.04 -21.75 18.79
C THR A 21 0.34 -22.21 20.18
N ARG A 22 -0.50 -23.04 20.83
CA ARG A 22 -0.16 -23.71 22.09
C ARG A 22 0.90 -24.79 21.89
N ARG A 23 0.71 -25.70 20.93
CA ARG A 23 1.62 -26.83 20.65
C ARG A 23 2.99 -26.35 20.20
N ASP A 24 3.02 -25.40 19.27
CA ASP A 24 4.25 -24.92 18.63
C ASP A 24 4.79 -23.63 19.29
N ARG A 25 4.33 -23.29 20.52
CA ARG A 25 4.74 -22.07 21.26
C ARG A 25 6.25 -21.93 21.36
N ASN A 26 6.96 -23.02 21.67
CA ASN A 26 8.42 -23.01 21.81
C ASN A 26 9.12 -22.71 20.48
N LEU A 27 8.58 -23.19 19.36
CA LEU A 27 9.10 -22.89 18.03
C LEU A 27 8.86 -21.42 17.67
N ILE A 28 7.68 -20.88 17.98
CA ILE A 28 7.38 -19.45 17.80
C ILE A 28 8.33 -18.61 18.63
N ARG A 29 8.51 -18.95 19.92
CA ARG A 29 9.45 -18.29 20.83
C ARG A 29 10.88 -18.32 20.30
N HIS A 30 11.35 -19.48 19.83
CA HIS A 30 12.66 -19.61 19.20
C HIS A 30 12.80 -18.69 17.98
N MET A 31 11.80 -18.66 17.09
CA MET A 31 11.78 -17.78 15.91
C MET A 31 11.79 -16.29 16.27
N VAL A 32 11.07 -15.90 17.32
CA VAL A 32 11.07 -14.54 17.87
C VAL A 32 12.45 -14.21 18.42
N GLY A 33 13.01 -15.04 19.30
CA GLY A 33 14.34 -14.85 19.87
C GLY A 33 15.43 -14.73 18.81
N GLN A 34 15.46 -15.64 17.84
CA GLN A 34 16.45 -15.63 16.76
C GLN A 34 16.38 -14.35 15.90
N ARG A 35 15.19 -13.82 15.65
CA ARG A 35 15.03 -12.67 14.73
C ARG A 35 15.11 -11.34 15.43
N ILE A 36 14.60 -11.23 16.65
CA ILE A 36 14.47 -9.95 17.35
C ILE A 36 15.08 -9.91 18.74
N GLY A 37 15.59 -11.02 19.28
CA GLY A 37 16.17 -11.08 20.62
C GLY A 37 17.43 -10.23 20.82
N ARG A 38 18.10 -9.82 19.74
CA ARG A 38 19.24 -8.89 19.80
C ARG A 38 18.85 -7.43 20.13
N TYR A 39 17.57 -7.11 20.08
CA TYR A 39 17.09 -5.74 20.35
C TYR A 39 16.74 -5.62 21.84
N PRO A 40 17.16 -4.55 22.54
CA PRO A 40 16.85 -4.35 23.95
C PRO A 40 15.35 -4.37 24.26
N GLU A 41 14.51 -3.95 23.31
CA GLU A 41 13.05 -3.97 23.43
C GLU A 41 12.45 -5.38 23.49
N ALA A 42 13.21 -6.40 23.12
CA ALA A 42 12.85 -7.81 23.22
C ALA A 42 13.48 -8.50 24.44
N ALA A 43 13.84 -7.74 25.49
CA ALA A 43 14.41 -8.28 26.72
C ALA A 43 13.56 -9.41 27.33
N ASP A 44 12.24 -9.27 27.30
CA ASP A 44 11.30 -10.33 27.67
C ASP A 44 10.79 -11.06 26.41
N LEU A 45 11.43 -12.20 26.11
CA LEU A 45 11.05 -13.03 24.96
C LEU A 45 9.69 -13.70 25.14
N ASP A 46 9.26 -13.99 26.37
CA ASP A 46 7.97 -14.60 26.62
C ASP A 46 6.84 -13.59 26.38
N TYR A 47 6.97 -12.36 26.88
CA TYR A 47 6.09 -11.25 26.54
C TYR A 47 6.02 -11.00 25.04
N MET A 48 7.18 -10.97 24.35
CA MET A 48 7.22 -10.77 22.90
C MET A 48 6.57 -11.93 22.12
N THR A 49 6.67 -13.15 22.63
CA THR A 49 6.02 -14.33 22.04
C THR A 49 4.51 -14.26 22.20
N TYR A 50 4.01 -13.91 23.39
CA TYR A 50 2.58 -13.67 23.61
C TYR A 50 2.05 -12.54 22.73
N GLY A 51 2.76 -11.41 22.66
CA GLY A 51 2.39 -10.29 21.80
C GLY A 51 2.40 -10.65 20.31
N CYS A 52 3.30 -11.55 19.87
CA CYS A 52 3.29 -12.07 18.51
C CYS A 52 2.02 -12.89 18.23
N ILE A 53 1.66 -13.82 19.12
CA ILE A 53 0.47 -14.67 18.94
C ILE A 53 -0.80 -13.80 18.94
N ALA A 54 -0.91 -12.86 19.88
CA ALA A 54 -2.05 -11.95 19.98
C ALA A 54 -2.20 -11.04 18.75
N ASP A 55 -1.11 -10.53 18.15
CA ASP A 55 -1.21 -9.73 16.92
C ASP A 55 -1.69 -10.58 15.73
N ILE A 56 -1.25 -11.84 15.64
CA ILE A 56 -1.71 -12.77 14.60
C ILE A 56 -3.19 -13.07 14.79
N GLU A 57 -3.62 -13.38 16.00
CA GLU A 57 -5.02 -13.64 16.35
C GLU A 57 -5.90 -12.44 16.00
N ARG A 58 -5.53 -11.23 16.43
CA ARG A 58 -6.25 -10.00 16.13
C ARG A 58 -6.45 -9.79 14.62
N ILE A 59 -5.40 -10.02 13.82
CA ILE A 59 -5.48 -9.90 12.35
C ILE A 59 -6.38 -10.99 11.77
N LEU A 60 -6.23 -12.23 12.23
CA LEU A 60 -6.99 -13.37 11.75
C LEU A 60 -8.49 -13.20 12.05
N THR A 61 -8.84 -12.94 13.30
CA THR A 61 -10.22 -12.66 13.74
C THR A 61 -10.81 -11.47 13.00
N GLY A 62 -10.05 -10.39 12.83
CA GLY A 62 -10.50 -9.23 12.06
C GLY A 62 -10.76 -9.53 10.58
N GLN A 63 -10.13 -10.56 10.00
CA GLN A 63 -10.40 -11.00 8.63
C GLN A 63 -11.59 -11.97 8.57
N LEU A 64 -11.69 -12.92 9.50
CA LEU A 64 -12.80 -13.87 9.58
C LEU A 64 -14.14 -13.16 9.80
N ASN A 65 -14.15 -12.13 10.64
CA ASN A 65 -15.34 -11.33 10.97
C ASN A 65 -15.57 -10.13 10.04
N ALA A 66 -14.85 -10.06 8.92
CA ALA A 66 -14.93 -8.92 8.01
C ALA A 66 -16.34 -8.73 7.44
N GLN A 67 -16.80 -7.47 7.42
CA GLN A 67 -18.06 -7.07 6.82
C GLN A 67 -17.95 -7.02 5.29
N SER A 68 -19.08 -7.10 4.58
CA SER A 68 -19.12 -7.17 3.11
C SER A 68 -18.50 -5.95 2.40
N ASN A 69 -18.53 -4.78 3.05
CA ASN A 69 -17.89 -3.55 2.58
C ASN A 69 -16.35 -3.56 2.73
N GLU A 70 -15.79 -4.48 3.53
CA GLU A 70 -14.34 -4.60 3.75
C GLU A 70 -13.68 -5.53 2.72
N VAL A 71 -13.77 -5.16 1.44
CA VAL A 71 -13.41 -5.99 0.27
C VAL A 71 -12.07 -6.73 0.42
N SER A 72 -11.02 -6.05 0.90
CA SER A 72 -9.69 -6.66 1.07
C SER A 72 -9.68 -7.75 2.15
N LYS A 73 -10.38 -7.53 3.28
CA LYS A 73 -10.44 -8.51 4.36
C LYS A 73 -11.34 -9.69 3.99
N VAL A 74 -12.44 -9.43 3.29
CA VAL A 74 -13.33 -10.47 2.74
C VAL A 74 -12.57 -11.38 1.78
N LYS A 75 -11.76 -10.80 0.87
CA LYS A 75 -10.91 -11.57 -0.05
C LYS A 75 -9.89 -12.42 0.70
N GLU A 76 -9.25 -11.86 1.72
CA GLU A 76 -8.32 -12.61 2.57
C GLU A 76 -9.01 -13.74 3.33
N ARG A 77 -10.21 -13.52 3.89
CA ARG A 77 -11.01 -14.58 4.52
C ARG A 77 -11.25 -15.73 3.56
N GLN A 78 -11.79 -15.45 2.37
CA GLN A 78 -12.08 -16.46 1.37
C GLN A 78 -10.83 -17.28 1.01
N ARG A 79 -9.70 -16.61 0.79
CA ARG A 79 -8.42 -17.29 0.51
C ARG A 79 -8.00 -18.22 1.66
N LYS A 80 -8.07 -17.76 2.91
CA LYS A 80 -7.66 -18.57 4.07
C LYS A 80 -8.55 -19.79 4.26
N LEU A 81 -9.88 -19.63 4.15
CA LEU A 81 -10.82 -20.74 4.29
C LEU A 81 -10.62 -21.77 3.18
N PHE A 82 -10.37 -21.31 1.94
CA PHE A 82 -10.07 -22.20 0.81
C PHE A 82 -8.79 -23.02 1.05
N GLU A 83 -7.69 -22.37 1.44
CA GLU A 83 -6.43 -23.05 1.72
C GLU A 83 -6.53 -23.99 2.94
N PHE A 84 -7.29 -23.60 3.97
CA PHE A 84 -7.53 -24.43 5.15
C PHE A 84 -8.29 -25.72 4.80
N LYS A 85 -9.30 -25.64 3.93
CA LYS A 85 -10.04 -26.81 3.46
C LYS A 85 -9.15 -27.77 2.65
N LYS A 86 -8.13 -27.24 1.97
CA LYS A 86 -7.21 -28.00 1.11
C LYS A 86 -6.05 -28.65 1.87
N ASP A 87 -5.47 -27.95 2.84
CA ASP A 87 -4.23 -28.37 3.52
C ASP A 87 -4.42 -28.40 5.04
N LYS A 88 -4.38 -29.61 5.61
CA LYS A 88 -4.46 -29.84 7.07
C LYS A 88 -3.35 -29.13 7.85
N ASN A 89 -2.21 -28.84 7.21
CA ASN A 89 -1.09 -28.13 7.83
C ASN A 89 -1.10 -26.62 7.57
N TYR A 90 -2.14 -26.11 6.91
CA TYR A 90 -2.23 -24.70 6.53
C TYR A 90 -2.04 -23.76 7.72
N VAL A 91 -2.74 -24.02 8.83
CA VAL A 91 -2.72 -23.14 10.01
C VAL A 91 -1.31 -23.04 10.59
N LYS A 92 -0.59 -24.16 10.68
CA LYS A 92 0.83 -24.16 11.09
C LYS A 92 1.69 -23.31 10.16
N LYS A 93 1.60 -23.51 8.85
CA LYS A 93 2.36 -22.72 7.87
C LYS A 93 2.04 -21.23 7.98
N TYR A 94 0.75 -20.90 8.10
CA TYR A 94 0.26 -19.53 8.27
C TYR A 94 0.83 -18.89 9.54
N VAL A 95 0.73 -19.55 10.70
CA VAL A 95 1.25 -19.04 11.98
C VAL A 95 2.74 -18.74 11.88
N LEU A 96 3.53 -19.68 11.34
CA LEU A 96 4.97 -19.48 11.22
C LEU A 96 5.31 -18.32 10.28
N GLU A 97 4.66 -18.18 9.13
CA GLU A 97 4.85 -17.03 8.23
C GLU A 97 4.40 -15.70 8.85
N ALA A 98 3.31 -15.72 9.61
CA ALA A 98 2.83 -14.55 10.34
C ALA A 98 3.82 -14.15 11.44
N THR A 99 4.45 -15.10 12.14
CA THR A 99 5.56 -14.85 13.08
C THR A 99 6.76 -14.21 12.37
N LYS A 100 7.14 -14.67 11.16
CA LYS A 100 8.21 -14.01 10.37
C LYS A 100 7.85 -12.56 10.06
N SER A 101 6.58 -12.32 9.68
CA SER A 101 6.06 -11.00 9.34
C SER A 101 6.04 -10.05 10.55
N PHE A 102 5.60 -10.54 11.71
CA PHE A 102 5.66 -9.82 12.98
C PHE A 102 7.08 -9.39 13.32
N CYS A 103 8.03 -10.34 13.30
CA CYS A 103 9.44 -10.06 13.58
C CYS A 103 10.01 -9.03 12.59
N ARG A 104 9.66 -9.12 11.30
CA ARG A 104 10.10 -8.14 10.29
C ARG A 104 9.60 -6.73 10.60
N LYS A 105 8.32 -6.58 10.97
CA LYS A 105 7.73 -5.29 11.36
C LYS A 105 8.42 -4.71 12.60
N LYS A 106 8.66 -5.53 13.64
CA LYS A 106 9.35 -5.09 14.86
C LYS A 106 10.79 -4.69 14.60
N ARG A 107 11.56 -5.49 13.85
CA ARG A 107 12.93 -5.12 13.42
C ARG A 107 12.97 -3.80 12.66
N TYR A 108 12.03 -3.59 11.75
CA TYR A 108 11.95 -2.33 11.02
C TYR A 108 11.67 -1.15 11.95
N TYR A 109 10.69 -1.30 12.85
CA TYR A 109 10.35 -0.27 13.82
C TYR A 109 11.49 0.04 14.81
N TRP A 110 12.19 -0.95 15.33
CA TRP A 110 13.29 -0.74 16.27
C TRP A 110 14.60 -0.32 15.60
N GLY A 111 14.89 -0.86 14.41
CA GLY A 111 16.09 -0.54 13.65
C GLY A 111 16.02 0.80 12.89
N HIS A 112 14.84 1.24 12.47
CA HIS A 112 14.67 2.47 11.69
C HIS A 112 13.70 3.49 12.30
N GLY A 113 12.72 3.04 13.10
CA GLY A 113 11.74 3.93 13.74
C GLY A 113 12.28 4.71 14.95
N LYS A 114 13.32 4.21 15.63
CA LYS A 114 14.00 4.94 16.73
C LYS A 114 15.04 5.96 16.27
N ASN A 115 15.57 5.83 15.06
CA ASN A 115 16.43 6.84 14.42
C ASN A 115 15.60 7.91 13.69
N LYS A 116 14.41 8.25 14.20
CA LYS A 116 13.92 9.61 13.98
C LYS A 116 14.80 10.48 14.89
N PRO A 117 15.64 11.37 14.34
CA PRO A 117 16.42 12.27 15.17
C PRO A 117 15.46 13.00 16.11
N LYS A 118 15.76 13.00 17.42
CA LYS A 118 15.22 14.04 18.30
C LYS A 118 15.54 15.36 17.60
N LEU A 119 14.51 16.14 17.30
CA LEU A 119 14.65 17.44 16.63
C LEU A 119 15.36 18.40 17.60
N GLU A 120 16.68 18.23 17.76
CA GLU A 120 17.52 19.30 18.24
C GLU A 120 17.59 20.34 17.12
N LYS A 121 17.07 21.51 17.46
CA LYS A 121 16.99 22.70 16.61
C LYS A 121 18.36 22.97 16.00
N GLY A 122 18.50 22.84 14.67
CA GLY A 122 19.60 23.50 13.97
C GLY A 122 20.21 22.83 12.73
N GLU A 123 19.97 21.54 12.44
CA GLU A 123 20.65 20.91 11.29
C GLU A 123 19.93 21.14 9.95
N LYS A 124 20.30 22.24 9.27
CA LYS A 124 19.85 22.65 7.92
C LYS A 124 20.03 21.59 6.83
N HIS A 125 20.86 20.57 7.03
CA HIS A 125 21.05 19.48 6.05
C HIS A 125 19.89 18.48 5.99
N LYS A 126 19.06 18.36 7.05
CA LYS A 126 17.89 17.48 7.05
C LYS A 126 16.66 18.09 6.39
N GLU A 127 16.51 19.42 6.33
CA GLU A 127 15.36 20.06 5.66
C GLU A 127 15.23 19.63 4.19
N ARG A 128 16.36 19.46 3.50
CA ARG A 128 16.36 19.10 2.07
C ARG A 128 15.96 17.63 1.79
N LYS A 129 16.15 16.71 2.75
CA LYS A 129 15.72 15.29 2.65
C LYS A 129 14.40 15.01 3.38
N ALA A 130 14.12 15.70 4.49
CA ALA A 130 12.82 15.69 5.16
C ALA A 130 11.74 16.27 4.25
N GLY A 131 12.05 17.31 3.45
CA GLY A 131 11.15 17.80 2.40
C GLY A 131 10.82 16.77 1.31
N ARG A 132 11.57 15.66 1.17
CA ARG A 132 11.25 14.57 0.22
C ARG A 132 10.36 13.49 0.83
N ALA A 133 10.50 13.20 2.12
CA ALA A 133 9.69 12.21 2.84
C ALA A 133 8.41 12.82 3.46
N ALA A 134 8.42 14.10 3.84
CA ALA A 134 7.23 14.86 4.22
C ALA A 134 6.30 15.10 3.02
N ARG A 135 6.81 15.12 1.79
CA ARG A 135 5.99 15.09 0.57
C ARG A 135 5.19 13.79 0.39
N THR A 136 5.53 12.72 1.12
CA THR A 136 4.77 11.45 1.11
C THR A 136 3.84 11.30 2.32
N HIS A 137 3.90 12.24 3.28
CA HIS A 137 3.08 12.29 4.48
C HIS A 137 2.47 13.70 4.69
N TYR A 138 2.21 14.43 3.61
CA TYR A 138 1.27 15.53 3.69
C TYR A 138 -0.11 14.91 3.81
N SER A 139 -0.69 14.96 5.02
CA SER A 139 -2.09 14.69 5.29
C SER A 139 -2.95 15.84 4.75
N GLY A 140 -2.81 16.10 3.45
CA GLY A 140 -3.78 16.77 2.61
C GLY A 140 -4.14 15.74 1.56
N ASP A 141 -4.97 14.77 1.95
CA ASP A 141 -5.78 13.96 1.04
C ASP A 141 -5.04 13.50 -0.24
N ALA A 142 -3.95 12.74 -0.04
CA ALA A 142 -3.27 12.05 -1.13
C ALA A 142 -4.32 11.20 -1.85
N ASN A 143 -4.57 11.51 -3.13
CA ASN A 143 -5.68 11.10 -4.03
C ASN A 143 -6.59 12.25 -4.51
N GLN A 144 -6.47 13.50 -4.06
CA GLN A 144 -7.31 14.58 -4.60
C GLN A 144 -7.06 14.85 -6.09
N VAL A 145 -5.81 14.85 -6.54
CA VAL A 145 -5.50 15.08 -7.97
C VAL A 145 -5.91 13.89 -8.82
N ASP A 146 -5.67 12.65 -8.36
CA ASP A 146 -6.07 11.43 -9.08
C ASP A 146 -7.59 11.31 -9.20
N ALA A 147 -8.31 11.53 -8.10
CA ALA A 147 -9.77 11.53 -8.07
C ALA A 147 -10.36 12.66 -8.92
N TRP A 148 -9.75 13.85 -8.89
CA TRP A 148 -10.18 15.01 -9.68
C TRP A 148 -9.89 14.84 -11.18
N LEU A 149 -8.71 14.36 -11.56
CA LEU A 149 -8.39 14.04 -12.96
C LEU A 149 -9.30 12.92 -13.49
N SER A 150 -9.59 11.91 -12.66
CA SER A 150 -10.53 10.85 -13.00
C SER A 150 -11.96 11.38 -13.16
N SER A 151 -12.37 12.33 -12.32
CA SER A 151 -13.64 13.05 -12.45
C SER A 151 -13.71 13.83 -13.76
N ILE A 152 -12.66 14.59 -14.10
CA ILE A 152 -12.55 15.36 -15.34
C ILE A 152 -12.65 14.45 -16.56
N ALA A 153 -11.85 13.38 -16.61
CA ALA A 153 -11.89 12.41 -17.70
C ALA A 153 -13.27 11.75 -17.83
N ALA A 154 -13.95 11.45 -16.70
CA ALA A 154 -15.30 10.91 -16.69
C ALA A 154 -16.38 11.92 -17.12
N SER A 155 -16.13 13.23 -16.95
CA SER A 155 -17.00 14.32 -17.42
C SER A 155 -16.90 14.58 -18.93
N GLY A 156 -16.07 13.83 -19.67
CA GLY A 156 -15.89 14.00 -21.12
C GLY A 156 -14.88 15.07 -21.52
N LEU A 157 -14.16 15.63 -20.54
CA LEU A 157 -13.03 16.52 -20.74
C LEU A 157 -11.81 15.71 -21.20
N ASN A 158 -11.59 15.66 -22.51
CA ASN A 158 -10.48 14.98 -23.15
C ASN A 158 -9.53 16.00 -23.83
N MET A 159 -8.41 15.53 -24.38
CA MET A 159 -7.43 16.41 -25.03
C MET A 159 -8.01 17.24 -26.20
N GLN A 160 -9.13 16.82 -26.79
CA GLN A 160 -9.82 17.54 -27.87
C GLN A 160 -10.66 18.72 -27.37
N SER A 161 -10.92 18.79 -26.07
CA SER A 161 -11.70 19.85 -25.43
C SER A 161 -10.85 21.01 -24.88
N PHE A 162 -9.52 20.91 -24.95
CA PHE A 162 -8.59 21.98 -24.55
C PHE A 162 -8.17 22.81 -25.75
N HIS A 163 -8.03 24.13 -25.56
CA HIS A 163 -7.36 24.98 -26.53
C HIS A 163 -5.88 24.60 -26.68
N HIS A 164 -5.30 24.84 -27.85
CA HIS A 164 -3.90 24.50 -28.14
C HIS A 164 -2.93 25.18 -27.16
N ASP A 165 -3.24 26.41 -26.76
CA ASP A 165 -2.45 27.17 -25.78
C ASP A 165 -2.45 26.51 -24.39
N THR A 166 -3.59 25.94 -23.98
CA THR A 166 -3.75 25.20 -22.72
C THR A 166 -2.97 23.88 -22.71
N ILE A 167 -2.92 23.19 -23.85
CA ILE A 167 -2.10 21.97 -24.02
C ILE A 167 -0.62 22.32 -23.91
N GLN A 168 -0.18 23.39 -24.54
CA GLN A 168 1.21 23.84 -24.51
C GLN A 168 1.62 24.30 -23.10
N GLU A 169 0.79 25.10 -22.44
CA GLU A 169 1.02 25.55 -21.06
C GLU A 169 1.06 24.36 -20.08
N LEU A 170 0.22 23.35 -20.30
CA LEU A 170 0.24 22.13 -19.49
C LEU A 170 1.51 21.29 -19.74
N ASP A 171 1.95 21.14 -20.99
CA ASP A 171 3.16 20.39 -21.31
C ASP A 171 4.42 21.07 -20.73
N ASP A 172 4.49 22.40 -20.82
CA ASP A 172 5.56 23.19 -20.23
C ASP A 172 5.55 23.08 -18.70
N PHE A 173 4.38 23.15 -18.06
CA PHE A 173 4.23 22.90 -16.63
C PHE A 173 4.68 21.49 -16.22
N LEU A 174 4.35 20.44 -16.99
CA LEU A 174 4.76 19.07 -16.70
C LEU A 174 6.28 18.90 -16.81
N LYS A 175 6.93 19.57 -17.78
CA LYS A 175 8.40 19.60 -17.92
C LYS A 175 9.06 20.35 -16.77
N GLU A 176 8.56 21.55 -16.43
CA GLU A 176 9.05 22.36 -15.31
C GLU A 176 8.89 21.65 -13.96
N SER A 177 7.85 20.81 -13.83
CA SER A 177 7.65 19.93 -12.69
C SER A 177 8.73 18.84 -12.55
N GLY A 178 9.63 18.69 -13.53
CA GLY A 178 10.70 17.69 -13.55
C GLY A 178 10.21 16.29 -13.88
N LEU A 179 9.14 16.18 -14.68
CA LEU A 179 8.70 14.90 -15.26
C LEU A 179 9.54 14.60 -16.50
N ASN A 180 9.81 13.32 -16.73
CA ASN A 180 10.45 12.89 -17.97
C ASN A 180 9.38 12.51 -19.00
N ASP A 181 9.77 12.45 -20.28
CA ASP A 181 8.85 12.21 -21.40
C ASP A 181 7.99 10.95 -21.22
N LYS A 182 8.56 9.90 -20.62
CA LYS A 182 7.83 8.65 -20.32
C LYS A 182 6.69 8.85 -19.33
N LYS A 183 6.85 9.74 -18.37
CA LYS A 183 5.82 10.11 -17.39
C LYS A 183 4.83 11.09 -18.01
N ILE A 184 5.29 12.08 -18.78
CA ILE A 184 4.44 13.04 -19.49
C ILE A 184 3.50 12.31 -20.44
N ARG A 185 4.02 11.40 -21.27
CA ARG A 185 3.20 10.53 -22.14
C ARG A 185 2.18 9.73 -21.33
N CYS A 186 2.61 9.09 -20.25
CA CYS A 186 1.72 8.33 -19.36
C CYS A 186 0.62 9.19 -18.70
N PHE A 187 0.81 10.50 -18.56
CA PHE A 187 -0.22 11.42 -18.09
C PHE A 187 -1.25 11.69 -19.18
N TRP A 188 -0.80 12.02 -20.39
CA TRP A 188 -1.68 12.24 -21.54
C TRP A 188 -2.49 10.98 -21.87
N ASP A 189 -1.85 9.81 -21.96
CA ASP A 189 -2.55 8.55 -22.22
C ASP A 189 -3.63 8.28 -21.15
N LYS A 190 -3.36 8.64 -19.87
CA LYS A 190 -4.34 8.50 -18.78
C LYS A 190 -5.48 9.51 -18.87
N LEU A 191 -5.21 10.73 -19.30
CA LEU A 191 -6.18 11.80 -19.48
C LEU A 191 -7.12 11.51 -20.65
N GLU A 192 -6.62 10.88 -21.71
CA GLU A 192 -7.40 10.35 -22.84
C GLU A 192 -8.25 9.11 -22.46
N GLY A 193 -8.15 8.63 -21.22
CA GLY A 193 -8.95 7.54 -20.71
C GLY A 193 -8.34 6.15 -20.92
N MET A 194 -7.13 6.03 -21.49
CA MET A 194 -6.50 4.73 -21.66
C MET A 194 -6.26 4.02 -20.32
N THR A 195 -6.36 2.71 -20.33
CA THR A 195 -6.05 1.81 -19.23
C THR A 195 -4.57 1.45 -19.23
N PHE A 196 -4.05 1.00 -18.08
CA PHE A 196 -2.67 0.54 -18.00
C PHE A 196 -2.39 -0.72 -18.84
N VAL A 197 -3.45 -1.45 -19.22
CA VAL A 197 -3.35 -2.61 -20.11
C VAL A 197 -3.14 -2.13 -21.54
N GLU A 198 -3.98 -1.23 -22.03
CA GLU A 198 -3.84 -0.65 -23.38
C GLU A 198 -2.50 0.07 -23.57
N MET A 199 -2.05 0.84 -22.57
CA MET A 199 -0.72 1.46 -22.60
C MET A 199 0.42 0.44 -22.68
N SER A 200 0.24 -0.73 -22.06
CA SER A 200 1.26 -1.77 -22.07
C SER A 200 1.31 -2.52 -23.40
N GLU A 201 0.16 -2.65 -24.07
CA GLU A 201 0.02 -3.29 -25.37
C GLU A 201 0.61 -2.42 -26.50
N GLN A 202 0.52 -1.09 -26.40
CA GLN A 202 1.08 -0.16 -27.39
C GLN A 202 2.62 -0.04 -27.38
N ASP A 203 3.26 -0.23 -26.21
CA ASP A 203 4.69 0.07 -26.01
C ASP A 203 5.60 -1.17 -26.13
N SER A 204 5.06 -2.34 -26.54
CA SER A 204 5.68 -3.67 -26.82
C SER A 204 5.22 -4.83 -25.92
N LEU A 205 5.32 -6.05 -26.46
CA LEU A 205 5.04 -7.36 -25.81
C LEU A 205 5.73 -7.61 -24.44
N SER A 206 6.72 -6.79 -24.05
CA SER A 206 7.48 -6.96 -22.80
C SER A 206 7.11 -5.97 -21.69
N SER A 207 6.23 -5.00 -21.96
CA SER A 207 5.82 -4.00 -20.98
C SER A 207 4.67 -4.53 -20.14
N SER A 208 4.82 -4.60 -18.81
CA SER A 208 3.74 -5.06 -17.93
C SER A 208 2.81 -3.90 -17.51
N PRO A 209 1.49 -4.10 -17.38
CA PRO A 209 0.58 -3.07 -16.84
C PRO A 209 1.01 -2.48 -15.49
N ASP A 210 1.63 -3.27 -14.62
CA ASP A 210 2.14 -2.82 -13.30
C ASP A 210 3.23 -1.73 -13.42
N LYS A 211 3.98 -1.71 -14.52
CA LYS A 211 4.98 -0.68 -14.82
C LYS A 211 4.32 0.68 -15.03
N TYR A 212 3.22 0.74 -15.79
CA TYR A 212 2.45 1.97 -16.01
C TYR A 212 1.71 2.40 -14.75
N ARG A 213 1.12 1.45 -14.00
CA ARG A 213 0.54 1.73 -12.68
C ARG A 213 1.54 2.40 -11.73
N LYS A 214 2.75 1.84 -11.61
CA LYS A 214 3.82 2.40 -10.76
C LYS A 214 4.33 3.74 -11.29
N ARG A 215 4.41 3.91 -12.62
CA ARG A 215 4.82 5.17 -13.26
C ARG A 215 3.81 6.27 -12.97
N TYR A 216 2.52 5.99 -13.19
CA TYR A 216 1.42 6.91 -12.96
C TYR A 216 1.33 7.32 -11.49
N LYS A 217 1.41 6.35 -10.56
CA LYS A 217 1.46 6.65 -9.13
C LYS A 217 2.59 7.64 -8.76
N ARG A 218 3.78 7.45 -9.34
CA ARG A 218 4.92 8.36 -9.10
C ARG A 218 4.73 9.74 -9.74
N LEU A 219 4.02 9.81 -10.86
CA LEU A 219 3.65 11.07 -11.49
C LEU A 219 2.65 11.83 -10.63
N ILE A 220 1.56 11.18 -10.17
CA ILE A 220 0.54 11.82 -9.33
C ILE A 220 1.15 12.39 -8.05
N THR A 221 1.97 11.62 -7.34
CA THR A 221 2.64 12.12 -6.13
C THR A 221 3.52 13.35 -6.39
N GLN A 222 4.06 13.50 -7.61
CA GLN A 222 4.86 14.65 -8.00
C GLN A 222 3.95 15.87 -8.29
N LEU A 223 2.85 15.64 -9.01
CA LEU A 223 1.86 16.66 -9.33
C LEU A 223 1.05 17.15 -8.12
N GLU A 224 0.80 16.29 -7.12
CA GLU A 224 0.11 16.67 -5.88
C GLU A 224 0.77 17.86 -5.19
N SER A 225 2.12 17.93 -5.21
CA SER A 225 2.87 19.03 -4.63
C SER A 225 2.73 20.37 -5.36
N GLN A 226 2.14 20.35 -6.57
CA GLN A 226 1.88 21.52 -7.41
C GLN A 226 0.41 21.56 -7.89
N SER A 227 -0.48 20.93 -7.13
CA SER A 227 -1.89 20.72 -7.51
C SER A 227 -2.69 22.00 -7.75
N GLY A 228 -2.34 23.12 -7.09
CA GLY A 228 -2.95 24.43 -7.35
C GLY A 228 -2.72 24.92 -8.78
N LYS A 229 -1.45 25.02 -9.20
CA LYS A 229 -1.09 25.43 -10.57
C LYS A 229 -1.67 24.50 -11.64
N LEU A 230 -1.66 23.19 -11.38
CA LEU A 230 -2.27 22.21 -12.28
C LEU A 230 -3.77 22.46 -12.48
N LYS A 231 -4.49 22.77 -11.40
CA LYS A 231 -5.92 23.11 -11.47
C LYS A 231 -6.13 24.44 -12.19
N ASP A 232 -5.30 25.44 -11.91
CA ASP A 232 -5.43 26.77 -12.52
C ASP A 232 -5.25 26.72 -14.05
N ILE A 233 -4.29 25.93 -14.56
CA ILE A 233 -4.07 25.74 -16.00
C ILE A 233 -5.27 25.02 -16.63
N LEU A 234 -5.74 23.94 -16.01
CA LEU A 234 -6.82 23.11 -16.56
C LEU A 234 -8.21 23.73 -16.45
N MET A 235 -8.42 24.65 -15.50
CA MET A 235 -9.71 25.33 -15.26
C MET A 235 -9.75 26.73 -15.86
N ARG A 236 -8.67 27.21 -16.52
CA ARG A 236 -8.59 28.56 -17.08
C ARG A 236 -9.60 28.82 -18.19
N ASP A 237 -9.97 27.76 -18.92
CA ASP A 237 -10.97 27.80 -20.00
C ASP A 237 -12.41 27.52 -19.49
N TYR A 238 -12.60 27.36 -18.17
CA TYR A 238 -13.89 27.07 -17.52
C TYR A 238 -14.44 28.24 -16.68
N GLY A 239 -13.85 29.43 -16.82
CA GLY A 239 -14.30 30.69 -16.22
C GLY A 239 -15.04 31.58 -17.19
#